data_AF-A0A3P7J0M4-F1
#
_entry.id   AF-A0A3P7J0M4-F1
#
_cell.length_a   1.000
_cell.length_b   1.000
_cell.length_c   1.000
_cell.angle_alpha   90.00
_cell.angle_beta   90.00
_cell.angle_gamma   90.00
#
_symmetry.space_group_name_H-M   'P 1'
#
loop_
_entity.id
_entity.type
_entity.pdbx_description
1 polymer ?
#
loop_
_entity_poly.entity_id
_entity_poly.type
_entity_poly.pdbx_seq_one_letter_code
_entity_poly.pdbx_strand_id
1 'polypeptide(L)'
;MQWMTDRIKDPNCKVPRCENCKGVVKPDIVFFGENLPQRFFQCAISDFPKCDLLLILGTSLVVQPFASMVNEVSDDVPRLLINMEEAGRAGLFERAMGIQGLCYGMNDNKR
;
A
#
# COMPACT_ATOMS: atom_id res chain seq x y z
N MET A 1 19.78 9.40 4.36
CA MET A 1 19.71 8.24 3.42
C MET A 1 20.93 8.10 2.51
N GLN A 2 21.70 9.16 2.22
CA GLN A 2 22.82 9.12 1.25
C GLN A 2 23.81 7.96 1.48
N TRP A 3 24.24 7.72 2.72
CA TRP A 3 25.16 6.61 3.07
C TRP A 3 24.68 5.24 2.54
N MET A 4 23.39 4.94 2.67
CA MET A 4 22.82 3.67 2.22
C MET A 4 22.80 3.58 0.71
N THR A 5 22.43 4.68 0.04
CA THR A 5 22.44 4.76 -1.43
C THR A 5 23.84 4.57 -1.99
N ASP A 6 24.86 5.16 -1.37
CA ASP A 6 26.25 5.01 -1.79
C ASP A 6 26.73 3.56 -1.65
N ARG A 7 26.38 2.90 -0.54
CA ARG A 7 26.73 1.48 -0.31
C ARG A 7 25.98 0.51 -1.23
N ILE A 8 24.74 0.81 -1.61
CA ILE A 8 23.99 -0.01 -2.57
C ILE A 8 24.58 0.12 -3.99
N LYS A 9 25.13 1.28 -4.34
CA LYS A 9 25.70 1.55 -5.67
C LYS A 9 27.15 1.09 -5.83
N ASP A 10 27.86 0.81 -4.73
CA ASP A 10 29.25 0.34 -4.76
C ASP A 10 29.32 -1.11 -5.26
N PRO A 11 29.97 -1.40 -6.41
CA PRO A 11 30.07 -2.75 -6.96
C PRO A 11 30.85 -3.72 -6.06
N ASN A 12 31.66 -3.24 -5.12
CA ASN A 12 32.39 -4.06 -4.16
C ASN A 12 31.57 -4.34 -2.89
N CYS A 13 30.48 -3.60 -2.66
CA CYS A 13 29.64 -3.73 -1.49
C CYS A 13 28.43 -4.64 -1.77
N LYS A 14 28.60 -5.95 -1.59
CA LYS A 14 27.51 -6.93 -1.82
C LYS A 14 26.38 -6.83 -0.78
N VAL A 15 26.70 -6.52 0.49
CA VAL A 15 25.72 -6.41 1.59
C VAL A 15 26.14 -5.28 2.53
N PRO A 16 25.34 -4.22 2.69
CA PRO A 16 25.63 -3.12 3.61
C PRO A 16 25.71 -3.60 5.06
N ARG A 17 26.76 -3.17 5.77
CA ARG A 17 26.98 -3.49 7.19
C ARG A 17 27.19 -2.21 8.01
N CYS A 18 26.70 -2.23 9.24
CA CYS A 18 26.84 -1.13 10.18
C CYS A 18 28.32 -0.93 10.53
N GLU A 19 28.80 0.30 10.49
CA GLU A 19 30.21 0.61 10.74
C GLU A 19 30.61 0.36 12.20
N ASN A 20 29.65 0.50 13.13
CA ASN A 20 29.84 0.29 14.55
C ASN A 20 29.68 -1.19 14.97
N CYS A 21 28.51 -1.80 14.73
CA CYS A 21 28.20 -3.15 15.21
C CYS A 21 28.44 -4.28 14.20
N LYS A 22 28.83 -3.97 12.96
CA LYS A 22 29.06 -4.93 11.84
C LYS A 22 27.85 -5.78 11.42
N GLY A 23 26.69 -5.57 12.03
CA GLY A 23 25.42 -6.17 11.64
C GLY A 23 24.97 -5.77 10.23
N VAL A 24 24.12 -6.60 9.62
CA VAL A 24 23.53 -6.30 8.30
C VAL A 24 22.56 -5.13 8.44
N VAL A 25 22.65 -4.17 7.53
CA VAL A 25 21.75 -3.02 7.51
C VAL A 25 20.61 -3.29 6.53
N LYS A 26 19.37 -3.31 7.05
CA LYS A 26 18.15 -3.37 6.26
C LYS A 26 17.64 -1.94 6.03
N PRO A 27 17.22 -1.56 4.82
CA PRO A 27 16.44 -0.32 4.64
C PRO A 27 15.17 -0.38 5.48
N ASP A 28 14.73 0.79 5.95
CA ASP A 28 13.47 0.94 6.68
C ASP A 28 12.29 0.91 5.71
N ILE A 29 12.03 -0.28 5.17
CA ILE A 29 10.91 -0.62 4.30
C ILE A 29 10.25 -1.88 4.82
N VAL A 30 8.98 -2.05 4.45
CA VAL A 30 8.20 -3.25 4.75
C VAL A 30 8.39 -4.25 3.61
N PHE A 31 9.03 -5.37 3.91
CA PHE A 31 9.11 -6.50 2.99
C PHE A 31 7.80 -7.30 3.00
N PHE A 32 7.57 -8.10 1.97
CA PHE A 32 6.44 -9.02 1.97
C PHE A 32 6.51 -9.97 3.18
N GLY A 33 5.39 -10.08 3.89
CA GLY A 33 5.27 -10.87 5.12
C GLY A 33 5.66 -10.12 6.40
N GLU A 34 6.18 -8.89 6.31
CA GLU A 34 6.37 -8.02 7.48
C GLU A 34 5.09 -7.25 7.79
N ASN A 35 4.88 -6.96 9.08
CA ASN A 35 3.79 -6.10 9.52
C ASN A 35 4.07 -4.64 9.13
N LEU A 36 3.00 -3.92 8.76
CA LEU A 36 3.08 -2.48 8.59
C LEU A 36 3.37 -1.77 9.93
N PRO A 37 4.02 -0.58 9.90
CA PRO A 37 4.25 0.21 11.10
C PRO A 37 2.95 0.57 11.83
N GLN A 38 2.96 0.57 13.16
CA GLN A 38 1.77 0.90 13.97
C GLN A 38 1.14 2.26 13.61
N ARG A 39 1.98 3.24 13.26
CA ARG A 39 1.56 4.58 12.82
C ARG A 39 0.57 4.52 11.66
N PHE A 40 0.75 3.58 10.73
CA PHE A 40 -0.13 3.40 9.58
C PHE A 40 -1.58 3.18 10.01
N PHE A 41 -1.80 2.23 10.92
CA PHE A 41 -3.13 1.89 11.42
C PHE A 41 -3.73 3.02 12.26
N GLN A 42 -2.90 3.73 13.05
CA GLN A 42 -3.34 4.88 13.84
C GLN A 42 -3.85 6.02 12.94
N CYS A 43 -3.12 6.33 11.87
CA CYS A 43 -3.54 7.32 10.88
C CYS A 43 -4.83 6.86 10.19
N ALA A 44 -4.90 5.60 9.75
CA ALA A 44 -6.09 5.08 9.09
C ALA A 44 -7.35 5.24 9.97
N ILE A 45 -7.29 4.82 11.24
CA ILE A 45 -8.41 4.94 12.18
C ILE A 45 -8.82 6.41 12.41
N SER A 46 -7.86 7.33 12.38
CA SER A 46 -8.12 8.76 12.58
C SER A 46 -8.67 9.46 11.33
N ASP A 47 -8.23 9.06 10.15
CA ASP A 47 -8.34 9.87 8.93
C ASP A 47 -9.51 9.42 8.05
N PHE A 48 -9.76 8.11 7.93
CA PHE A 48 -10.87 7.58 7.12
C PHE A 48 -12.25 8.08 7.55
N PRO A 49 -12.59 8.17 8.85
CA PRO A 49 -13.88 8.71 9.28
C PRO A 49 -14.10 10.20 8.97
N LYS A 50 -13.05 10.94 8.62
CA LYS A 50 -13.09 12.37 8.29
C LYS A 50 -12.95 12.63 6.78
N CYS A 51 -12.90 11.57 5.99
CA CYS A 51 -12.65 11.66 4.57
C CYS A 51 -13.94 12.01 3.82
N ASP A 52 -13.95 13.13 3.12
CA ASP A 52 -15.10 13.56 2.29
C ASP A 52 -14.91 13.22 0.79
N LEU A 53 -13.70 12.78 0.40
CA LEU A 53 -13.33 12.35 -0.96
C LEU A 53 -12.09 11.45 -0.90
N LEU A 54 -12.19 10.23 -1.46
CA LEU A 54 -11.06 9.32 -1.56
C LEU A 54 -10.43 9.34 -2.96
N LEU A 55 -9.19 9.81 -3.06
CA LEU A 55 -8.39 9.81 -4.29
C LEU A 55 -7.43 8.61 -4.30
N ILE A 56 -7.56 7.74 -5.31
CA ILE A 56 -6.74 6.55 -5.48
C ILE A 56 -5.92 6.72 -6.76
N LEU A 57 -4.60 6.85 -6.62
CA LEU A 57 -3.71 7.24 -7.71
C LEU A 57 -2.61 6.19 -7.90
N GLY A 58 -2.39 5.75 -9.14
CA GLY A 58 -1.18 5.00 -9.52
C GLY A 58 -1.01 3.64 -8.80
N THR A 59 -2.11 2.96 -8.47
CA THR A 59 -2.09 1.65 -7.80
C THR A 59 -3.01 0.66 -8.50
N SER A 60 -2.60 -0.62 -8.52
CA SER A 60 -3.39 -1.73 -9.06
C SER A 60 -4.47 -2.23 -8.09
N LEU A 61 -4.44 -1.80 -6.83
CA LEU A 61 -5.33 -2.29 -5.76
C LEU A 61 -5.32 -3.83 -5.60
N VAL A 62 -4.14 -4.45 -5.73
CA VAL A 62 -3.97 -5.92 -5.55
C VAL A 62 -3.35 -6.25 -4.19
N VAL A 63 -2.45 -5.39 -3.68
CA VAL A 63 -1.66 -5.69 -2.47
C VAL A 63 -2.41 -5.23 -1.22
N GLN A 64 -2.58 -6.16 -0.28
CA GLN A 64 -3.19 -5.89 1.02
C GLN A 64 -2.20 -5.19 1.97
N PRO A 65 -2.69 -4.35 2.91
CA PRO A 65 -4.09 -4.04 3.20
C PRO A 65 -4.69 -2.90 2.36
N PHE A 66 -3.89 -2.23 1.53
CA PHE A 66 -4.35 -1.05 0.78
C PHE A 66 -5.54 -1.33 -0.13
N ALA A 67 -5.59 -2.52 -0.73
CA ALA A 67 -6.68 -2.93 -1.60
C ALA A 67 -8.04 -2.94 -0.89
N SER A 68 -8.10 -3.38 0.38
CA SER A 68 -9.35 -3.37 1.15
C SER A 68 -9.67 -2.01 1.76
N MET A 69 -8.66 -1.18 2.03
CA MET A 69 -8.84 0.11 2.71
C MET A 69 -9.70 1.11 1.95
N VAL A 70 -9.90 0.93 0.64
CA VAL A 70 -10.82 1.74 -0.17
C VAL A 70 -12.28 1.67 0.33
N ASN A 71 -12.60 0.66 1.14
CA ASN A 71 -13.92 0.47 1.74
C ASN A 71 -14.02 1.04 3.17
N GLU A 72 -12.96 1.62 3.72
CA GLU A 72 -12.94 2.14 5.10
C GLU A 72 -13.50 3.56 5.24
N VAL A 73 -13.70 4.26 4.11
CA VAL A 73 -14.47 5.51 4.08
C VAL A 73 -15.96 5.19 4.06
N SER A 74 -16.79 6.13 4.54
CA SER A 74 -18.26 5.97 4.51
C SER A 74 -18.79 5.70 3.10
N ASP A 75 -19.96 5.08 3.01
CA ASP A 75 -20.56 4.68 1.73
C ASP A 75 -20.81 5.87 0.81
N ASP A 76 -21.23 7.01 1.37
CA ASP A 76 -21.54 8.26 0.67
C ASP A 76 -20.31 9.05 0.20
N VAL A 77 -19.11 8.63 0.61
CA VAL A 77 -17.86 9.32 0.24
C VAL A 77 -17.49 8.97 -1.20
N PRO A 78 -17.39 9.96 -2.11
CA PRO A 78 -16.99 9.69 -3.48
C PRO A 78 -15.58 9.11 -3.56
N ARG A 79 -15.38 8.17 -4.49
CA ARG A 79 -14.09 7.52 -4.74
C ARG A 79 -13.66 7.78 -6.18
N LEU A 80 -12.47 8.37 -6.37
CA LEU A 80 -11.90 8.64 -7.68
C LEU A 80 -10.61 7.86 -7.88
N LEU A 81 -10.63 6.91 -8.82
CA LEU A 81 -9.48 6.14 -9.25
C LEU A 81 -8.88 6.75 -10.52
N ILE A 82 -7.61 7.13 -10.47
CA ILE A 82 -6.84 7.56 -11.63
C ILE A 82 -5.63 6.63 -11.77
N ASN A 83 -5.65 5.81 -12.81
CA ASN A 83 -4.56 4.90 -13.12
C ASN A 83 -4.43 4.72 -14.63
N MET A 84 -3.24 4.35 -15.09
CA MET A 84 -3.00 4.08 -16.52
C MET A 84 -3.63 2.76 -16.98
N GLU A 85 -3.89 1.86 -16.03
CA GLU A 85 -4.46 0.54 -16.26
C GLU A 85 -5.65 0.30 -15.33
N GLU A 86 -6.49 -0.68 -15.65
CA GLU A 86 -7.60 -1.08 -14.81
C GLU A 86 -7.10 -1.65 -13.46
N ALA A 87 -7.65 -1.16 -12.34
CA ALA A 87 -7.29 -1.60 -10.99
C ALA A 87 -8.39 -2.45 -10.33
N GLY A 88 -8.04 -3.22 -9.30
CA GLY A 88 -8.96 -3.98 -8.46
C GLY A 88 -9.36 -5.36 -9.00
N ARG A 89 -8.73 -5.84 -10.08
CA ARG A 89 -8.99 -7.20 -10.59
C ARG A 89 -8.41 -8.25 -9.63
N ALA A 90 -9.17 -8.58 -8.59
CA ALA A 90 -8.86 -9.65 -7.66
C ALA A 90 -9.28 -11.02 -8.24
N GLY A 91 -8.62 -12.10 -7.81
CA GLY A 91 -8.95 -13.45 -8.22
C GLY A 91 -10.35 -13.86 -7.76
N LEU A 92 -10.89 -14.94 -8.34
CA LEU A 92 -12.22 -15.46 -8.03
C LEU A 92 -12.45 -15.67 -6.52
N PHE A 93 -11.39 -16.04 -5.81
CA PHE A 93 -11.39 -16.29 -4.38
C PHE A 93 -11.64 -15.01 -3.56
N GLU A 94 -10.95 -13.91 -3.85
CA GLU A 94 -11.13 -12.64 -3.16
C GLU A 94 -12.53 -12.05 -3.40
N ARG A 95 -13.08 -12.25 -4.61
CA ARG A 95 -14.46 -11.87 -4.94
C ARG A 95 -15.47 -12.66 -4.10
N ALA A 96 -15.28 -13.97 -4.00
CA ALA A 96 -16.17 -14.85 -3.24
C ALA A 96 -16.16 -14.54 -1.73
N MET A 97 -15.03 -14.07 -1.20
CA MET A 97 -14.87 -13.73 0.21
C MET A 97 -15.30 -12.28 0.54
N GLY A 98 -15.78 -11.49 -0.43
CA GLY A 98 -16.22 -10.11 -0.20
C GLY A 98 -15.10 -9.16 0.24
N ILE A 99 -13.84 -9.54 0.03
CA ILE A 99 -12.64 -8.74 0.37
C ILE A 99 -12.26 -7.84 -0.82
N GLN A 100 -13.10 -7.82 -1.86
CA GLN A 100 -12.90 -7.05 -3.06
C GLN A 100 -13.21 -5.56 -2.79
N GLY A 101 -12.22 -4.70 -3.02
CA GLY A 101 -12.36 -3.25 -2.96
C GLY A 101 -12.93 -2.66 -4.26
N LEU A 102 -12.58 -1.41 -4.53
CA LEU A 102 -12.91 -0.68 -5.76
C LEU A 102 -12.29 -1.37 -7.00
N CYS A 103 -13.12 -1.68 -8.00
CA CYS A 103 -12.70 -2.45 -9.18
C CYS A 103 -13.12 -1.78 -10.48
N TYR A 104 -12.19 -1.43 -11.35
CA TYR A 104 -12.52 -0.70 -12.57
C TYR A 104 -13.68 -1.33 -13.37
N GLY A 105 -14.66 -0.50 -13.75
CA GLY A 105 -15.77 -0.90 -14.62
C GLY A 105 -16.95 -1.62 -13.95
N MET A 106 -16.92 -1.93 -12.65
CA MET A 106 -18.08 -2.49 -11.96
C MET A 106 -19.14 -1.41 -11.68
N ASN A 107 -20.43 -1.74 -11.86
CA ASN A 107 -21.53 -0.79 -11.73
C ASN A 107 -21.79 -0.35 -10.27
N ASP A 108 -21.33 -1.14 -9.31
CA ASP A 108 -21.40 -0.92 -7.87
C ASP A 108 -20.30 0.02 -7.34
N ASN A 109 -19.31 0.42 -8.16
CA ASN A 109 -18.34 1.45 -7.77
C ASN A 109 -18.92 2.87 -7.74
N LYS A 110 -20.18 3.03 -8.14
CA LYS A 110 -20.91 4.28 -7.96
C LYS A 110 -21.62 4.23 -6.62
N ARG A 111 -20.95 4.68 -5.57
CA ARG A 111 -21.60 5.25 -4.40
C ARG A 111 -21.10 6.66 -4.25
#